data_AF-A0A1B9ESS1-F1
#
_entry.id   AF-A0A1B9ESS1-F1
#
_cell.length_a   1.000
_cell.length_b   1.000
_cell.length_c   1.000
_cell.angle_alpha   90.00
_cell.angle_beta   90.00
_cell.angle_gamma   90.00
#
_symmetry.space_group_name_H-M   'P 1'
#
loop_
_entity.id
_entity.type
_entity.pdbx_description
1 polymer ?
#
loop_
_entity_poly.entity_id
_entity_poly.type
_entity_poly.pdbx_seq_one_letter_code
_entity_poly.pdbx_strand_id
1 'polypeptide(L)'
;MTADNRHPVPPAPSALDTDVSLAVIEYGDAASAYAPAMTAPGLPQSVVDDYAIVVDVLALARRVPLPDVPPLLAVGTRALLRVHHALLGR
;
A
#
# COMPACT_ATOMS: atom_id res chain seq x y z
N MET A 1 16.68 -0.21 48.53
CA MET A 1 16.47 0.58 47.30
C MET A 1 16.15 -0.39 46.18
N THR A 2 14.86 -0.61 45.91
CA THR A 2 14.39 -1.42 44.77
C THR A 2 14.28 -0.50 43.56
N ALA A 3 15.05 -0.80 42.50
CA ALA A 3 15.00 -0.06 41.25
C ALA A 3 13.62 -0.20 40.61
N ASP A 4 13.00 0.93 40.29
CA ASP A 4 11.71 1.03 39.62
C ASP A 4 11.91 0.68 38.13
N ASN A 5 11.87 -0.62 37.81
CA ASN A 5 11.95 -1.16 36.45
C ASN A 5 10.62 -1.00 35.69
N ARG A 6 10.08 0.21 35.64
CA ARG A 6 8.97 0.49 34.72
C ARG A 6 9.52 0.57 33.30
N HIS A 7 9.24 -0.46 32.50
CA HIS A 7 9.47 -0.42 31.06
C HIS A 7 8.82 0.85 30.49
N PRO A 8 9.56 1.67 29.72
CA PRO A 8 8.98 2.86 29.12
C PRO A 8 7.85 2.43 28.17
N VAL A 9 6.66 2.99 28.40
CA VAL A 9 5.52 2.82 27.51
C VAL A 9 5.90 3.48 26.17
N PRO A 10 5.74 2.80 25.03
CA PRO A 10 5.98 3.41 23.73
C PRO A 10 5.13 4.68 23.59
N PRO A 11 5.68 5.78 23.05
CA PRO A 11 4.88 6.98 22.80
C PRO A 11 3.70 6.62 21.90
N ALA A 12 2.54 7.24 22.17
CA ALA A 12 1.38 7.10 21.30
C ALA A 12 1.73 7.59 19.88
N PRO A 13 1.23 6.92 18.82
CA PRO A 13 1.45 7.36 17.45
C PRO A 13 0.92 8.77 17.25
N SER A 14 1.59 9.55 16.42
CA SER A 14 1.10 10.88 16.04
C SER A 14 -0.12 10.76 15.13
N ALA A 15 -0.86 11.87 14.97
CA ALA A 15 -1.95 11.94 14.00
C ALA A 15 -1.46 11.60 12.58
N LEU A 16 -0.28 12.10 12.20
CA LEU A 16 0.33 11.80 10.91
C LEU A 16 0.65 10.31 10.75
N ASP A 17 1.17 9.66 11.78
CA ASP A 17 1.46 8.22 11.73
C ASP A 17 0.19 7.40 11.50
N THR A 18 -0.91 7.86 12.11
CA THR A 18 -2.24 7.26 11.94
C THR A 18 -2.75 7.46 10.51
N ASP A 19 -2.66 8.68 9.97
CA ASP A 19 -3.09 9.00 8.61
C ASP A 19 -2.32 8.20 7.55
N VAL A 20 -1.01 8.06 7.72
CA VAL A 20 -0.18 7.24 6.82
C VAL A 20 -0.60 5.76 6.91
N SER A 21 -0.88 5.27 8.11
CA SER A 21 -1.34 3.89 8.30
C SER A 21 -2.70 3.64 7.64
N LEU A 22 -3.64 4.59 7.78
CA LEU A 22 -4.95 4.53 7.12
C LEU A 22 -4.81 4.58 5.59
N ALA A 23 -3.93 5.42 5.06
CA ALA A 23 -3.67 5.50 3.62
C ALA A 23 -3.16 4.16 3.04
N VAL A 24 -2.35 3.40 3.79
CA VAL A 24 -1.92 2.05 3.38
C VAL A 24 -3.08 1.06 3.35
N ILE A 25 -4.00 1.16 4.31
CA ILE A 25 -5.21 0.34 4.37
C ILE A 25 -6.09 0.64 3.16
N GLU A 26 -6.42 1.92 2.94
CA GLU A 26 -7.26 2.37 1.82
C GLU A 26 -6.64 1.99 0.46
N TYR A 27 -5.32 2.13 0.32
CA TYR A 27 -4.62 1.70 -0.89
C TYR A 27 -4.77 0.18 -1.12
N GLY A 28 -4.66 -0.61 -0.05
CA GLY A 28 -4.87 -2.06 -0.12
C GLY A 28 -6.29 -2.44 -0.52
N ASP A 29 -7.29 -1.76 0.03
CA ASP A 29 -8.69 -1.96 -0.33
C ASP A 29 -8.93 -1.62 -1.80
N ALA A 30 -8.41 -0.48 -2.27
CA ALA A 30 -8.49 -0.08 -3.66
C ALA A 30 -7.82 -1.09 -4.60
N ALA A 31 -6.62 -1.59 -4.25
CA ALA A 31 -5.92 -2.61 -5.02
C ALA A 31 -6.71 -3.94 -5.07
N SER A 32 -7.34 -4.34 -3.97
CA SER A 32 -8.09 -5.60 -3.88
C SER A 32 -9.27 -5.67 -4.87
N ALA A 33 -9.89 -4.53 -5.18
CA ALA A 33 -11.01 -4.44 -6.11
C ALA A 33 -10.64 -4.88 -7.55
N TYR A 34 -9.36 -4.80 -7.91
CA TYR A 34 -8.86 -5.20 -9.23
C TYR A 34 -8.36 -6.65 -9.30
N ALA A 35 -8.13 -7.30 -8.15
CA ALA A 35 -7.59 -8.66 -8.10
C ALA A 35 -8.39 -9.67 -8.96
N PRO A 36 -9.75 -9.67 -8.95
CA PRO A 36 -10.52 -10.60 -9.79
C PRO A 36 -10.31 -10.40 -11.29
N ALA A 37 -10.01 -9.17 -11.73
CA ALA A 37 -9.77 -8.87 -13.13
C ALA A 37 -8.43 -9.46 -13.63
N MET A 38 -7.46 -9.64 -12.73
CA MET A 38 -6.12 -10.14 -13.09
C MET A 38 -6.09 -11.62 -13.48
N THR A 39 -7.15 -12.36 -13.16
CA THR A 39 -7.30 -13.76 -13.58
C THR A 39 -8.04 -13.92 -14.91
N ALA A 40 -8.46 -12.80 -15.54
CA ALA A 40 -9.24 -12.85 -16.77
C ALA A 40 -8.38 -13.36 -17.96
N PRO A 41 -8.89 -14.31 -18.76
CA PRO A 41 -8.19 -14.77 -19.94
C PRO A 41 -8.08 -13.65 -20.97
N GLY A 42 -6.92 -13.52 -21.60
CA GLY A 42 -6.66 -12.50 -22.62
C GLY A 42 -6.30 -11.11 -22.07
N LEU A 43 -6.11 -10.98 -20.75
CA LEU A 43 -5.60 -9.73 -20.18
C LEU A 43 -4.16 -9.46 -20.69
N PRO A 44 -3.84 -8.24 -21.13
CA PRO A 44 -2.48 -7.92 -21.57
C PRO A 44 -1.47 -8.08 -20.42
N GLN A 45 -0.31 -8.67 -20.71
CA GLN A 45 0.74 -8.90 -19.72
C GLN A 45 1.16 -7.61 -19.00
N SER A 46 1.21 -6.48 -19.72
CA SER A 46 1.57 -5.18 -19.14
C SER A 46 0.61 -4.74 -18.02
N VAL A 47 -0.66 -5.14 -18.07
CA VAL A 47 -1.64 -4.84 -17.01
C VAL A 47 -1.37 -5.71 -15.79
N VAL A 48 -1.02 -6.97 -16.00
CA VAL A 48 -0.61 -7.88 -14.93
C VAL A 48 0.66 -7.38 -14.25
N ASP A 49 1.65 -6.92 -15.02
CA ASP A 49 2.91 -6.38 -14.50
C ASP A 49 2.68 -5.08 -13.71
N ASP A 50 1.83 -4.18 -14.20
CA ASP A 50 1.44 -2.97 -13.47
C ASP A 50 0.71 -3.31 -12.16
N TYR A 51 -0.15 -4.34 -12.15
CA TYR A 51 -0.80 -4.79 -10.93
C TYR A 51 0.17 -5.49 -9.97
N ALA A 52 1.20 -6.18 -10.47
CA ALA A 52 2.26 -6.72 -9.62
C ALA A 52 3.00 -5.58 -8.88
N ILE A 53 3.31 -4.48 -9.57
CA ILE A 53 3.89 -3.27 -8.94
C ILE A 53 2.99 -2.74 -7.81
N VAL A 54 1.67 -2.72 -8.02
CA VAL A 54 0.70 -2.30 -6.98
C VAL A 54 0.83 -3.16 -5.72
N VAL A 55 0.84 -4.48 -5.89
CA VAL A 55 0.93 -5.43 -4.77
C VAL A 55 2.30 -5.38 -4.08
N ASP A 56 3.37 -5.24 -4.84
CA ASP A 56 4.73 -5.10 -4.30
C ASP A 56 4.90 -3.81 -3.51
N VAL A 57 4.36 -2.69 -4.01
CA VAL A 57 4.34 -1.41 -3.29
C VAL A 57 3.55 -1.54 -1.99
N LEU A 58 2.36 -2.18 -2.01
CA LEU A 58 1.57 -2.41 -0.79
C LEU A 58 2.35 -3.25 0.22
N ALA A 59 3.01 -4.32 -0.24
CA ALA A 59 3.83 -5.19 0.61
C ALA A 59 5.02 -4.44 1.21
N LEU A 60 5.67 -3.56 0.44
CA LEU A 60 6.78 -2.74 0.89
C LEU A 60 6.33 -1.64 1.86
N ALA A 61 5.24 -0.94 1.56
CA ALA A 61 4.67 0.11 2.41
C ALA A 61 4.34 -0.38 3.83
N ARG A 62 3.99 -1.66 3.99
CA ARG A 62 3.74 -2.30 5.30
C ARG A 62 4.99 -2.60 6.11
N ARG A 63 6.19 -2.47 5.53
CA ARG A 63 7.46 -2.92 6.13
C ARG A 63 8.48 -1.80 6.32
N VAL A 64 8.33 -0.69 5.60
CA VAL A 64 9.25 0.46 5.69
C VAL A 64 8.86 1.41 6.82
N PRO A 65 9.78 2.28 7.28
CA PRO A 65 9.44 3.39 8.15
C PRO A 65 8.32 4.28 7.55
N LEU A 66 7.43 4.80 8.40
CA LEU A 66 6.29 5.62 7.98
C LEU A 66 6.65 6.82 7.08
N PRO A 67 7.77 7.54 7.29
CA PRO A 67 8.17 8.63 6.39
C PRO A 67 8.41 8.21 4.94
N ASP A 68 8.73 6.93 4.71
CA ASP A 68 9.01 6.38 3.37
C ASP A 68 7.74 5.86 2.67
N VAL A 69 6.61 5.77 3.38
CA VAL A 69 5.36 5.23 2.84
C VAL A 69 4.72 6.14 1.79
N PRO A 70 4.56 7.48 2.00
CA PRO A 70 3.92 8.34 1.00
C PRO A 70 4.53 8.29 -0.41
N PRO A 71 5.86 8.35 -0.62
CA PRO A 71 6.43 8.24 -1.96
C PRO A 71 6.21 6.85 -2.57
N LEU A 72 6.21 5.78 -1.79
CA LEU A 72 5.87 4.43 -2.27
C LEU A 72 4.43 4.37 -2.75
N LEU A 73 3.46 4.83 -1.95
CA LEU A 73 2.06 4.87 -2.35
C LEU A 73 1.85 5.71 -3.60
N ALA A 74 2.61 6.80 -3.79
CA ALA A 74 2.54 7.59 -5.02
C ALA A 74 3.00 6.81 -6.28
N VAL A 75 3.97 5.90 -6.15
CA VAL A 75 4.36 4.99 -7.24
C VAL A 75 3.26 3.96 -7.49
N GLY A 76 2.79 3.32 -6.42
CA GLY A 76 1.74 2.31 -6.48
C GLY A 76 0.44 2.85 -7.07
N THR A 77 0.01 4.05 -6.69
CA THR A 77 -1.21 4.69 -7.23
C THR A 77 -1.09 4.97 -8.72
N ARG A 78 0.09 5.39 -9.21
CA ARG A 78 0.30 5.57 -10.65
C ARG A 78 0.22 4.26 -11.42
N ALA A 79 0.73 3.16 -10.86
CA ALA A 79 0.57 1.83 -11.46
C ALA A 79 -0.91 1.40 -11.46
N LEU A 80 -1.62 1.59 -10.35
CA LEU A 80 -3.04 1.28 -10.22
C LEU A 80 -3.91 2.08 -11.21
N LEU A 81 -3.55 3.34 -11.47
CA LEU A 81 -4.21 4.16 -12.50
C LEU A 81 -4.02 3.60 -13.92
N ARG A 82 -2.83 3.06 -14.24
CA ARG A 82 -2.63 2.39 -15.54
C ARG A 82 -3.46 1.12 -15.66
N VAL A 83 -3.52 0.31 -14.59
CA VAL A 83 -4.42 -0.86 -14.53
C VAL A 83 -5.87 -0.44 -14.75
N HIS A 84 -6.32 0.60 -14.06
CA HIS A 84 -7.68 1.12 -14.18
C HIS A 84 -8.01 1.55 -15.62
N HIS A 85 -7.15 2.35 -16.25
CA HIS A 85 -7.36 2.80 -17.62
C HIS A 85 -7.37 1.63 -18.62
N ALA A 86 -6.44 0.69 -18.47
CA ALA A 86 -6.37 -0.47 -19.35
C ALA A 86 -7.63 -1.34 -19.28
N LEU A 87 -8.18 -1.54 -18.08
CA LEU A 87 -9.42 -2.30 -17.90
C LEU A 87 -10.67 -1.57 -18.40
N LEU A 88 -10.65 -0.23 -18.42
CA LEU A 88 -11.71 0.58 -19.03
C LEU A 88 -11.55 0.77 -20.54
N GLY A 89 -10.43 0.34 -21.13
CA GLY A 89 -10.11 0.58 -22.55
C GLY A 89 -9.83 2.06 -22.87
N ARG A 90 -9.25 2.80 -21.92
CA ARG A 90 -8.89 4.23 -22.05
C ARG A 90 -7.40 4.45 -22.20
#